data_AF-A0A0K6GXM5-F1
#
_entry.id   AF-A0A0K6GXM5-F1
#
_cell.length_a   1.000
_cell.length_b   1.000
_cell.length_c   1.000
_cell.angle_alpha   90.00
_cell.angle_beta   90.00
_cell.angle_gamma   90.00
#
_symmetry.space_group_name_H-M   'P 1'
#
loop_
_entity.id
_entity.type
_entity.pdbx_description
1 polymer ?
#
loop_
_entity_poly.entity_id
_entity_poly.type
_entity_poly.pdbx_seq_one_letter_code
_entity_poly.pdbx_strand_id
1 'polypeptide(L)'
;MIKSSGHSIIHTILADDLTEQQALKIEAELIAAFGIRSQGGLLTNKVRPNPDNVSNKIKANIPDGCYEKAQMGLEFLKSAVMELAKANPQGISNSDAAKYLGLQSDYGGGSKDYLSYSVIGLLMKEGRLKRRPGRRHVASGE
;
A
#
# COMPACT_ATOMS: atom_id res chain seq x y z
N MET A 1 21.29 15.22 10.58
CA MET A 1 20.34 15.88 9.65
C MET A 1 21.03 17.10 9.05
N ILE A 2 20.61 17.59 7.87
CA ILE A 2 21.25 18.74 7.19
C ILE A 2 21.46 19.97 8.11
N LYS A 3 20.53 20.22 9.05
CA LYS A 3 20.69 21.26 10.09
C LYS A 3 21.78 20.94 11.13
N SER A 4 21.99 19.67 11.48
CA SER A 4 23.01 19.24 12.45
C SER A 4 24.43 19.29 11.89
N SER A 5 24.59 19.49 10.58
CA SER A 5 25.88 19.75 9.93
C SER A 5 26.11 21.25 9.65
N GLY A 6 25.30 22.15 10.23
CA GLY A 6 25.51 23.60 10.15
C GLY A 6 25.02 24.27 8.86
N HIS A 7 24.31 23.54 7.98
CA HIS A 7 23.81 24.09 6.72
C HIS A 7 22.45 24.78 6.90
N SER A 8 22.26 25.89 6.18
CA SER A 8 20.96 26.53 5.99
C SER A 8 20.15 25.78 4.93
N ILE A 9 18.86 25.54 5.22
CA ILE A 9 17.97 24.83 4.29
C ILE A 9 17.20 25.87 3.47
N ILE A 10 17.31 25.79 2.16
CA ILE A 10 16.43 26.50 1.22
C ILE A 10 15.34 25.51 0.80
N HIS A 11 14.08 25.90 0.99
CA HIS A 11 12.93 25.10 0.56
C HIS A 11 12.33 25.71 -0.69
N THR A 12 12.22 24.92 -1.76
CA THR A 12 11.54 25.29 -3.01
C THR A 12 10.58 24.18 -3.38
N ILE A 13 9.34 24.56 -3.72
CA ILE A 13 8.34 23.62 -4.23
C ILE A 13 8.60 23.44 -5.73
N LEU A 14 8.95 22.21 -6.14
CA LEU A 14 9.24 21.88 -7.54
C LEU A 14 8.00 21.44 -8.33
N ALA A 15 7.01 20.89 -7.63
CA ALA A 15 5.73 20.47 -8.19
C ALA A 15 4.67 20.51 -7.09
N ASP A 16 3.49 21.06 -7.41
CA ASP A 16 2.29 21.12 -6.59
C ASP A 16 1.04 20.76 -7.40
N ASP A 17 -0.13 20.74 -6.74
CA ASP A 17 -1.45 20.39 -7.32
C ASP A 17 -1.47 19.05 -8.09
N LEU A 18 -0.68 18.10 -7.63
CA LEU A 18 -0.60 16.77 -8.21
C LEU A 18 -1.78 15.92 -7.73
N THR A 19 -2.42 15.21 -8.67
CA THR A 19 -3.23 14.06 -8.29
C THR A 19 -2.37 13.03 -7.56
N GLU A 20 -2.99 12.24 -6.70
CA GLU A 20 -2.29 11.19 -5.95
C GLU A 20 -1.50 10.25 -6.90
N GLN A 21 -2.09 9.88 -8.04
CA GLN A 21 -1.43 9.06 -9.06
C GLN A 21 -0.16 9.71 -9.65
N GLN A 22 -0.17 11.03 -9.87
CA GLN A 22 0.99 11.76 -10.38
C GLN A 22 2.08 11.86 -9.31
N ALA A 23 1.71 12.16 -8.07
CA ALA A 23 2.64 12.22 -6.94
C ALA A 23 3.37 10.88 -6.75
N LEU A 24 2.64 9.78 -6.81
CA LEU A 24 3.16 8.41 -6.71
C LEU A 24 4.11 8.05 -7.86
N LYS A 25 3.78 8.45 -9.09
CA LYS A 25 4.64 8.21 -10.25
C LYS A 25 5.96 8.97 -10.11
N ILE A 26 5.89 10.25 -9.72
CA ILE A 26 7.07 11.09 -9.50
C ILE A 26 7.92 10.52 -8.37
N GLU A 27 7.32 10.07 -7.26
CA GLU A 27 8.07 9.44 -6.18
C GLU A 27 8.79 8.16 -6.64
N ALA A 28 8.13 7.31 -7.43
CA ALA A 28 8.74 6.11 -7.97
C ALA A 28 9.92 6.43 -8.91
N GLU A 29 9.77 7.42 -9.79
CA GLU A 29 10.83 7.86 -10.71
C GLU A 29 12.03 8.46 -9.95
N LEU A 30 11.78 9.27 -8.91
CA LEU A 30 12.83 9.82 -8.07
C LEU A 30 13.57 8.73 -7.30
N ILE A 31 12.86 7.77 -6.70
CA ILE A 31 13.47 6.65 -5.99
C ILE A 31 14.33 5.80 -6.93
N ALA A 32 13.84 5.51 -8.14
CA ALA A 32 14.61 4.76 -9.13
C ALA A 32 15.88 5.50 -9.57
N ALA A 33 15.81 6.82 -9.77
CA ALA A 33 16.93 7.62 -10.24
C ALA A 33 18.00 7.89 -9.16
N PHE A 34 17.58 8.19 -7.94
CA PHE A 34 18.47 8.70 -6.89
C PHE A 34 18.72 7.72 -5.74
N GLY A 35 17.91 6.66 -5.64
CA GLY A 35 17.95 5.71 -4.55
C GLY A 35 17.65 6.33 -3.18
N ILE A 36 17.45 5.50 -2.17
CA ILE A 36 17.20 5.93 -0.78
C ILE A 36 18.45 5.75 0.09
N ARG A 37 18.61 6.59 1.13
CA ARG A 37 19.79 6.60 2.00
C ARG A 37 20.11 5.28 2.67
N SER A 38 19.11 4.45 2.95
CA SER A 38 19.32 3.10 3.52
C SER A 38 20.04 2.14 2.58
N GLN A 39 20.16 2.47 1.28
CA GLN A 39 20.87 1.69 0.27
C GLN A 39 22.02 2.47 -0.40
N GLY A 40 22.48 3.54 0.24
CA GLY A 40 23.55 4.39 -0.31
C GLY A 40 23.08 5.43 -1.34
N GLY A 41 21.77 5.56 -1.56
CA GLY A 41 21.18 6.63 -2.36
C GLY A 41 21.04 7.95 -1.61
N LEU A 42 20.50 8.97 -2.28
CA LEU A 42 20.46 10.35 -1.77
C LEU A 42 19.16 10.69 -1.04
N LEU A 43 18.06 10.00 -1.35
CA LEU A 43 16.74 10.39 -0.85
C LEU A 43 16.52 9.96 0.61
N THR A 44 15.90 10.85 1.38
CA THR A 44 15.55 10.60 2.79
C THR A 44 14.19 9.92 2.97
N ASN A 45 13.55 9.47 1.89
CA ASN A 45 12.26 8.80 1.93
C ASN A 45 12.30 7.59 2.90
N LYS A 46 11.27 7.47 3.73
CA LYS A 46 11.11 6.34 4.67
C LYS A 46 10.60 5.08 3.97
N VAL A 47 9.92 5.23 2.83
CA VAL A 47 9.28 4.14 2.10
C VAL A 47 10.28 3.57 1.09
N ARG A 48 10.53 2.26 1.21
CA ARG A 48 11.37 1.46 0.31
C ARG A 48 10.47 0.59 -0.57
N PRO A 49 10.65 0.56 -1.90
CA PRO A 49 10.28 -0.61 -2.69
C PRO A 49 11.22 -1.77 -2.38
N ASN A 50 10.71 -2.84 -1.77
CA ASN A 50 11.51 -3.98 -1.34
C ASN A 50 11.37 -5.18 -2.31
N PRO A 51 12.28 -5.38 -3.26
CA PRO A 51 12.26 -6.55 -4.14
C PRO A 51 12.69 -7.85 -3.44
N ASP A 52 13.15 -7.82 -2.18
CA ASP A 52 13.62 -9.02 -1.45
C ASP A 52 12.51 -10.09 -1.26
N ASN A 53 11.24 -9.72 -1.49
CA ASN A 53 10.09 -10.61 -1.44
C ASN A 53 9.74 -11.26 -2.79
N VAL A 54 10.41 -10.86 -3.87
CA VAL A 54 10.18 -11.38 -5.21
C VAL A 54 10.92 -12.72 -5.32
N SER A 55 10.18 -13.81 -5.47
CA SER A 55 10.72 -15.18 -5.46
C SER A 55 11.90 -15.36 -6.43
N ASN A 56 13.01 -15.92 -5.97
CA ASN A 56 14.17 -16.23 -6.83
C ASN A 56 13.89 -17.34 -7.88
N LYS A 57 12.70 -17.94 -7.90
CA LYS A 57 12.28 -18.98 -8.86
C LYS A 57 11.32 -18.43 -9.93
N ILE A 58 11.51 -17.20 -10.37
CA ILE A 58 10.67 -16.60 -11.41
C ILE A 58 10.91 -17.28 -12.76
N LYS A 59 9.82 -17.72 -13.40
CA LYS A 59 9.79 -18.24 -14.77
C LYS A 59 9.23 -17.24 -15.79
N ALA A 60 9.06 -15.98 -15.40
CA ALA A 60 8.42 -14.93 -16.19
C ALA A 60 9.31 -13.69 -16.30
N ASN A 61 9.25 -12.96 -17.41
CA ASN A 61 9.88 -11.64 -17.49
C ASN A 61 9.05 -10.65 -16.64
N ILE A 62 9.63 -10.09 -15.60
CA ILE A 62 8.99 -9.07 -14.75
C ILE A 62 9.63 -7.74 -15.09
N PRO A 63 8.90 -6.80 -15.72
CA PRO A 63 9.43 -5.47 -15.99
C PRO A 63 9.79 -4.74 -14.71
N ASP A 64 10.85 -3.92 -14.77
CA ASP A 64 11.24 -3.05 -13.67
C ASP A 64 10.08 -2.14 -13.25
N GLY A 65 9.88 -1.97 -11.94
CA GLY A 65 8.81 -1.14 -11.40
C GLY A 65 7.42 -1.80 -11.31
N CYS A 66 7.19 -2.96 -11.94
CA CYS A 66 5.88 -3.64 -11.88
C CYS A 66 5.54 -4.14 -10.48
N TYR A 67 6.53 -4.65 -9.74
CA TYR A 67 6.33 -5.11 -8.36
C TYR A 67 5.92 -3.94 -7.46
N GLU A 68 6.64 -2.84 -7.57
CA GLU A 68 6.43 -1.61 -6.80
C GLU A 68 5.06 -1.04 -7.06
N LYS A 69 4.68 -0.91 -8.34
CA LYS A 69 3.36 -0.48 -8.75
C LYS A 69 2.25 -1.36 -8.15
N ALA A 70 2.46 -2.68 -8.11
CA ALA A 70 1.51 -3.60 -7.49
C ALA A 70 1.44 -3.43 -5.97
N GLN A 71 2.57 -3.23 -5.29
CA GLN A 71 2.59 -2.99 -3.84
C GLN A 71 1.92 -1.65 -3.47
N MET A 72 2.10 -0.61 -4.27
CA MET A 72 1.41 0.67 -4.09
C MET A 72 -0.10 0.52 -4.24
N GLY A 73 -0.55 -0.15 -5.30
CA GLY A 73 -1.97 -0.49 -5.50
C GLY A 73 -2.54 -1.28 -4.32
N LEU A 74 -1.78 -2.24 -3.80
CA LEU A 74 -2.16 -3.02 -2.63
C LEU A 74 -2.30 -2.16 -1.36
N GLU A 75 -1.42 -1.19 -1.15
CA GLU A 75 -1.52 -0.30 0.01
C GLU A 75 -2.76 0.61 -0.06
N PHE A 76 -3.13 1.10 -1.25
CA PHE A 76 -4.41 1.83 -1.41
C PHE A 76 -5.62 0.97 -1.04
N LEU A 77 -5.64 -0.28 -1.50
CA LEU A 77 -6.71 -1.22 -1.15
C LEU A 77 -6.78 -1.48 0.35
N LYS A 78 -5.62 -1.64 1.01
CA LYS A 78 -5.54 -1.79 2.46
C LYS A 78 -6.04 -0.56 3.20
N SER A 79 -5.65 0.65 2.78
CA SER A 79 -6.10 1.90 3.39
C SER A 79 -7.61 2.04 3.29
N ALA A 80 -8.18 1.85 2.11
CA ALA A 80 -9.63 1.94 1.90
C ALA A 80 -10.41 0.95 2.77
N VAL A 81 -9.93 -0.30 2.90
CA VAL A 81 -10.54 -1.31 3.79
C VAL A 81 -10.41 -0.90 5.26
N MET A 82 -9.28 -0.33 5.66
CA MET A 82 -9.07 0.16 7.03
C MET A 82 -9.96 1.36 7.37
N GLU A 83 -10.10 2.32 6.46
CA GLU A 83 -11.00 3.46 6.62
C GLU A 83 -12.45 3.00 6.75
N LEU A 84 -12.89 2.07 5.90
CA LEU A 84 -14.21 1.45 6.01
C LEU A 84 -14.38 0.73 7.35
N ALA A 85 -13.39 -0.04 7.81
CA ALA A 85 -13.46 -0.73 9.09
C ALA A 85 -13.47 0.25 10.29
N LYS A 86 -12.68 1.33 10.24
CA LYS A 86 -12.65 2.38 11.27
C LYS A 86 -13.97 3.13 11.37
N ALA A 87 -14.63 3.39 10.23
CA ALA A 87 -15.94 4.01 10.17
C ALA A 87 -17.08 3.11 10.70
N ASN A 88 -16.82 1.81 10.91
CA ASN A 88 -17.82 0.83 11.31
C ASN A 88 -17.40 0.10 12.61
N PRO A 89 -17.70 0.64 13.80
CA PRO A 89 -17.26 0.08 15.09
C PRO A 89 -17.73 -1.36 15.37
N GLN A 90 -18.82 -1.80 14.74
CA GLN A 90 -19.33 -3.18 14.83
C GLN A 90 -18.58 -4.15 13.89
N GLY A 91 -17.71 -3.61 13.04
CA GLY A 91 -16.89 -4.33 12.09
C GLY A 91 -17.57 -4.58 10.75
N ILE A 92 -16.76 -4.93 9.76
CA ILE A 92 -17.18 -5.25 8.39
C ILE A 92 -16.90 -6.71 8.07
N SER A 93 -17.70 -7.32 7.21
CA SER A 93 -17.42 -8.64 6.64
C SER A 93 -16.60 -8.51 5.35
N ASN A 94 -16.08 -9.62 4.81
CA ASN A 94 -15.44 -9.62 3.49
C ASN A 94 -16.40 -9.14 2.39
N SER A 95 -17.67 -9.53 2.46
CA SER A 95 -18.69 -9.12 1.49
C SER A 95 -19.01 -7.63 1.57
N ASP A 96 -18.95 -7.03 2.76
CA ASP A 96 -19.11 -5.57 2.91
C ASP A 96 -17.96 -4.84 2.23
N ALA A 97 -16.71 -5.26 2.48
CA ALA A 97 -15.54 -4.68 1.81
C ALA A 97 -15.61 -4.87 0.29
N ALA A 98 -16.04 -6.05 -0.18
CA ALA A 98 -16.17 -6.31 -1.62
C ALA A 98 -17.23 -5.41 -2.25
N LYS A 99 -18.43 -5.35 -1.66
CA LYS A 99 -19.57 -4.60 -2.21
C LYS A 99 -19.39 -3.09 -2.11
N TYR A 100 -18.99 -2.57 -0.96
CA TYR A 100 -18.95 -1.13 -0.72
C TYR A 100 -17.72 -0.45 -1.31
N LEU A 101 -16.62 -1.18 -1.52
CA LEU A 101 -15.41 -0.65 -2.16
C LEU A 101 -15.28 -1.08 -3.64
N GLY A 102 -16.27 -1.79 -4.19
CA GLY A 102 -16.25 -2.22 -5.60
C GLY A 102 -15.16 -3.25 -5.91
N LEU A 103 -14.77 -4.09 -4.95
CA LEU A 103 -13.71 -5.10 -5.09
C LEU A 103 -14.26 -6.48 -5.45
N GLN A 104 -15.50 -6.55 -5.95
CA GLN A 104 -16.15 -7.80 -6.31
C GLN A 104 -15.51 -8.41 -7.55
N SER A 105 -15.42 -9.74 -7.57
CA SER A 105 -14.99 -10.49 -8.74
C SER A 105 -16.17 -10.76 -9.66
N ASP A 106 -15.96 -10.54 -10.96
CA ASP A 106 -16.86 -10.99 -12.03
C ASP A 106 -16.60 -12.45 -12.46
N TYR A 107 -15.64 -13.12 -11.82
CA TYR A 107 -15.37 -14.52 -12.07
C TYR A 107 -16.59 -15.38 -11.71
N GLY A 108 -17.03 -16.25 -12.62
CA GLY A 108 -18.21 -17.12 -12.44
C GLY A 108 -18.08 -18.24 -11.40
N GLY A 109 -17.15 -18.10 -10.44
CA GLY A 109 -16.90 -19.04 -9.36
C GLY A 109 -17.87 -18.90 -8.19
N GLY A 110 -17.69 -19.73 -7.16
CA GLY A 110 -18.60 -19.82 -6.00
C GLY A 110 -18.57 -18.65 -5.01
N SER A 111 -17.69 -17.66 -5.17
CA SER A 111 -17.66 -16.44 -4.34
C SER A 111 -17.32 -15.23 -5.19
N LYS A 112 -17.72 -14.04 -4.73
CA LYS A 112 -17.36 -12.76 -5.37
C LYS A 112 -16.35 -11.95 -4.57
N ASP A 113 -15.94 -12.42 -3.39
CA ASP A 113 -15.23 -11.59 -2.42
C ASP A 113 -13.72 -11.88 -2.37
N TYR A 114 -13.17 -12.60 -3.36
CA TYR A 114 -11.80 -13.13 -3.32
C TYR A 114 -10.73 -12.08 -3.00
N LEU A 115 -10.80 -10.91 -3.67
CA LEU A 115 -9.84 -9.82 -3.45
C LEU A 115 -9.94 -9.28 -2.03
N SER A 116 -11.15 -9.04 -1.54
CA SER A 116 -11.38 -8.57 -0.16
C SER A 116 -10.90 -9.57 0.88
N TYR A 117 -11.08 -10.87 0.65
CA TYR A 117 -10.52 -11.92 1.50
C TYR A 117 -9.00 -11.82 1.60
N SER A 118 -8.30 -11.62 0.48
CA SER A 118 -6.85 -11.46 0.46
C SER A 118 -6.39 -10.20 1.20
N VAL A 119 -7.01 -9.05 0.92
CA VAL A 119 -6.64 -7.76 1.54
C VAL A 119 -6.88 -7.78 3.05
N ILE A 120 -8.06 -8.27 3.50
CA ILE A 120 -8.37 -8.40 4.93
C ILE A 120 -7.43 -9.40 5.61
N GLY A 121 -7.07 -10.50 4.95
CA GLY A 121 -6.11 -11.47 5.47
C GLY A 121 -4.73 -10.87 5.72
N LEU A 122 -4.25 -10.00 4.83
CA LEU A 122 -2.99 -9.26 5.01
C LEU A 122 -3.08 -8.29 6.19
N LEU A 123 -4.15 -7.50 6.27
CA LEU A 123 -4.38 -6.57 7.39
C LEU A 123 -4.50 -7.28 8.74
N MET A 124 -5.08 -8.48 8.77
CA MET A 124 -5.13 -9.32 9.97
C MET A 124 -3.73 -9.84 10.35
N LYS A 125 -2.94 -10.28 9.37
CA LYS A 125 -1.54 -10.71 9.59
C LYS A 125 -0.68 -9.56 10.13
N GLU A 126 -0.95 -8.33 9.70
CA GLU A 126 -0.30 -7.10 10.16
C GLU A 126 -0.82 -6.63 11.53
N GLY A 127 -1.86 -7.25 12.09
CA GLY A 127 -2.47 -6.85 13.36
C GLY A 127 -3.36 -5.60 13.29
N ARG A 128 -3.59 -5.07 12.09
CA ARG A 128 -4.41 -3.87 11.82
C ARG A 128 -5.90 -4.16 11.90
N LEU A 129 -6.31 -5.38 11.54
CA LEU A 129 -7.66 -5.91 11.74
C LEU A 129 -7.70 -7.11 12.70
N LYS A 130 -8.77 -7.20 13.49
CA LYS A 130 -9.08 -8.38 14.31
C LYS A 130 -10.45 -8.94 13.95
N ARG A 131 -10.56 -10.27 13.97
CA ARG A 131 -11.82 -10.98 13.75
C ARG A 131 -12.63 -11.03 15.04
N ARG A 132 -13.91 -10.67 14.96
CA ARG A 132 -14.92 -10.82 16.01
C ARG A 132 -15.90 -11.96 15.70
N PRO A 133 -16.68 -12.42 16.68
CA PRO A 133 -17.84 -13.29 16.44
C PRO A 133 -18.74 -12.72 15.33
N GLY A 134 -19.40 -13.61 14.58
CA GLY A 134 -20.26 -13.20 13.45
C GLY A 134 -19.52 -12.84 12.16
N ARG A 135 -18.26 -13.27 12.00
CA ARG A 135 -17.43 -13.02 10.79
C ARG A 135 -17.23 -11.53 10.48
N ARG A 136 -17.21 -10.69 11.52
CA ARG A 136 -16.91 -9.26 11.44
C ARG A 136 -15.43 -8.99 11.70
N HIS A 137 -14.88 -7.98 11.04
CA HIS A 137 -13.51 -7.51 11.16
C HIS A 137 -13.53 -6.08 11.67
N VAL A 138 -12.82 -5.81 12.76
CA VAL A 138 -12.71 -4.48 13.39
C VAL A 138 -11.29 -3.98 13.34
N ALA A 139 -11.12 -2.66 13.20
CA ALA A 139 -9.81 -2.02 13.32
C ALA A 139 -9.24 -2.23 14.73
N SER A 140 -7.95 -2.56 14.82
CA SER A 140 -7.25 -2.83 16.08
C SER A 140 -5.83 -2.24 16.19
N GLY A 141 -5.38 -1.52 15.16
CA GLY A 141 -4.10 -0.82 15.08
C GLY A 141 -4.10 0.21 13.93
N GLU A 142 -3.03 0.98 13.78
CA GLU A 142 -2.79 1.83 12.60
C GLU A 142 -2.28 1.03 11.41
#